data_AF-A0A0B9ANL9-F1
#
_entry.id   AF-A0A0B9ANL9-F1
#
_cell.length_a   1.000
_cell.length_b   1.000
_cell.length_c   1.000
_cell.angle_alpha   90.00
_cell.angle_beta   90.00
_cell.angle_gamma   90.00
#
_symmetry.space_group_name_H-M   'P 1'
#
loop_
_entity.id
_entity.type
_entity.pdbx_description
1 polymer ?
#
loop_
_entity_poly.entity_id
_entity_poly.type
_entity_poly.pdbx_seq_one_letter_code
_entity_poly.pdbx_strand_id
1 'polypeptide(L)'
;MKKALIALGTVVIILIALIGGLVVAEQRAKVALESDVDDYLDGCAITPDGIDVHGRPYLLYAAQHTADLSYVDLEPAKGTNKDQVLVHHLVDGHADRLTRFITVDYPSGQVSPVKNPDGSYTEAATIDGEEVTFSARTDHCEGTDHGDDGTRLEVLANGRQHSTMTLPRTAEVRAVSAGDDGVIVEIEYADPNCR
;
A
#
# COMPACT_ATOMS: atom_id res chain seq x y z
N MET A 1 -30.25 30.84 40.35
CA MET A 1 -30.43 29.79 39.32
C MET A 1 -30.19 30.28 37.88
N LYS A 2 -30.73 31.42 37.43
CA LYS A 2 -30.49 31.95 36.06
C LYS A 2 -29.00 32.15 35.70
N LYS A 3 -28.19 32.71 36.62
CA LYS A 3 -26.74 32.90 36.39
C LYS A 3 -25.96 31.59 36.24
N ALA A 4 -26.36 30.55 36.96
CA ALA A 4 -25.75 29.22 36.88
C ALA A 4 -26.10 28.51 35.56
N LEU A 5 -27.34 28.65 35.08
CA LEU A 5 -27.77 28.12 33.77
C LEU A 5 -27.06 28.82 32.60
N ILE A 6 -26.86 30.14 32.68
CA ILE A 6 -26.11 30.89 31.65
C ILE A 6 -24.64 30.44 31.64
N ALA A 7 -23.99 30.36 32.82
CA ALA A 7 -22.61 29.91 32.91
C ALA A 7 -22.43 28.48 32.38
N LEU A 8 -23.35 27.57 32.72
CA LEU A 8 -23.35 26.20 32.20
C LEU A 8 -23.49 26.19 30.66
N GLY A 9 -24.43 26.96 30.12
CA GLY A 9 -24.63 27.09 28.68
C GLY A 9 -23.39 27.60 27.96
N THR A 10 -22.73 28.63 28.51
CA THR A 10 -21.48 29.16 27.96
C THR A 10 -20.36 28.12 27.98
N VAL A 11 -20.18 27.39 29.08
CA VAL A 11 -19.16 26.33 29.18
C VAL A 11 -19.40 25.23 28.16
N VAL A 12 -20.64 24.77 27.99
CA VAL A 12 -20.99 23.74 27.00
C VAL A 12 -20.67 24.21 25.57
N ILE A 13 -20.98 25.45 25.22
CA ILE A 13 -20.67 26.01 23.90
C ILE A 13 -19.15 26.05 23.67
N ILE A 14 -18.37 26.47 24.67
CA ILE A 14 -16.91 26.49 24.58
C ILE A 14 -16.36 25.08 24.37
N LEU A 15 -16.86 24.09 25.12
CA LEU A 15 -16.42 22.70 24.96
C LEU A 15 -16.73 22.16 23.57
N ILE A 16 -17.92 22.43 23.03
CA ILE A 16 -18.29 22.02 21.66
C ILE A 16 -17.36 22.68 20.64
N ALA A 17 -17.07 23.98 20.79
CA ALA A 17 -16.17 24.69 19.89
C ALA A 17 -14.73 24.13 19.94
N LEU A 18 -14.22 23.78 21.14
CA LEU A 18 -12.90 23.18 21.31
C LEU A 18 -12.83 21.78 20.67
N ILE A 19 -13.83 20.94 20.89
CA ILE A 19 -13.90 19.60 20.30
C ILE A 19 -14.00 19.70 18.78
N GLY A 20 -14.88 20.56 18.27
CA GLY A 20 -15.02 20.80 16.82
C GLY A 20 -13.71 21.30 16.19
N GLY A 21 -13.03 22.24 16.86
CA GLY A 21 -11.72 22.72 16.44
C GLY A 21 -10.66 21.61 16.40
N LEU A 22 -10.62 20.74 17.41
CA LEU A 22 -9.69 19.61 17.47
C LEU A 22 -9.94 18.62 16.33
N VAL A 23 -11.19 18.28 16.04
CA VAL A 23 -11.55 17.37 14.94
C VAL A 23 -11.11 17.93 13.59
N VAL A 24 -11.35 19.22 13.34
CA VAL A 24 -10.92 19.87 12.09
C VAL A 24 -9.40 19.93 11.99
N ALA A 25 -8.70 20.23 13.09
CA ALA A 25 -7.24 20.25 13.12
C ALA A 25 -6.65 18.85 12.82
N GLU A 26 -7.23 17.81 13.40
CA GLU A 26 -6.85 16.42 13.17
C GLU A 26 -7.07 15.98 11.70
N GLN A 27 -8.19 16.37 11.09
CA GLN A 27 -8.44 16.09 9.66
C GLN A 27 -7.46 16.82 8.75
N ARG A 28 -7.13 18.08 9.05
CA ARG A 28 -6.12 18.83 8.30
C ARG A 28 -4.73 18.23 8.44
N ALA A 29 -4.39 17.73 9.63
CA ALA A 29 -3.12 17.05 9.86
C ALA A 29 -3.03 15.74 9.06
N LYS A 30 -4.13 14.98 8.97
CA LYS A 30 -4.20 13.80 8.10
C LYS A 30 -3.93 14.16 6.63
N VAL A 31 -4.63 15.16 6.09
CA VAL A 31 -4.45 15.60 4.69
C VAL A 31 -3.02 16.10 4.43
N ALA A 32 -2.40 16.77 5.40
CA ALA A 32 -1.00 17.19 5.27
C ALA A 32 -0.05 15.99 5.18
N LEU A 33 -0.24 14.96 6.02
CA LEU A 33 0.56 13.73 5.95
C LEU A 33 0.32 12.95 4.65
N GLU A 34 -0.93 12.91 4.16
CA GLU A 34 -1.23 12.30 2.85
C GLU A 34 -0.51 13.03 1.72
N SER A 35 -0.43 14.36 1.78
CA SER A 35 0.35 15.17 0.83
C SER A 35 1.85 14.91 0.93
N ASP A 36 2.41 14.74 2.13
CA ASP A 36 3.83 14.41 2.31
C ASP A 36 4.17 13.03 1.70
N VAL A 37 3.23 12.07 1.79
CA VAL A 37 3.36 10.74 1.17
C VAL A 37 3.26 10.84 -0.35
N ASP A 38 2.31 11.62 -0.88
CA ASP A 38 2.14 11.88 -2.32
C ASP A 38 3.41 12.49 -2.93
N ASP A 39 3.94 13.55 -2.32
CA ASP A 39 5.17 14.23 -2.74
C ASP A 39 6.42 13.31 -2.72
N TYR A 40 6.43 12.32 -1.81
CA TYR A 40 7.47 11.30 -1.75
C TYR A 40 7.32 10.28 -2.88
N LEU A 41 6.11 9.77 -3.13
CA LEU A 41 5.82 8.79 -4.18
C LEU A 41 5.97 9.34 -5.59
N ASP A 42 5.71 10.63 -5.80
CA ASP A 42 5.99 11.33 -7.04
C ASP A 42 7.48 11.22 -7.42
N GLY A 43 8.38 11.33 -6.44
CA GLY A 43 9.81 11.07 -6.64
C GLY A 43 10.10 9.64 -7.06
N CYS A 44 9.27 8.68 -6.64
CA CYS A 44 9.39 7.26 -6.99
C CYS A 44 8.79 6.90 -8.35
N ALA A 45 8.22 7.87 -9.08
CA ALA A 45 7.40 7.62 -10.26
C ALA A 45 6.22 6.66 -9.99
N ILE A 46 5.63 6.76 -8.80
CA ILE A 46 4.45 6.00 -8.39
C ILE A 46 3.30 6.99 -8.21
N THR A 47 2.24 6.84 -9.02
CA THR A 47 1.06 7.70 -8.93
C THR A 47 -0.06 7.02 -8.13
N PRO A 48 -0.44 7.55 -6.96
CA PRO A 48 -1.50 6.98 -6.14
C PRO A 48 -2.90 7.30 -6.66
N ASP A 49 -3.85 6.38 -6.45
CA ASP A 49 -5.30 6.60 -6.60
C ASP A 49 -5.96 6.92 -5.25
N GLY A 50 -5.40 6.39 -4.15
CA GLY A 50 -5.81 6.71 -2.79
C GLY A 50 -4.68 6.53 -1.79
N ILE A 51 -4.66 7.35 -0.73
CA ILE A 51 -3.69 7.29 0.35
C ILE A 51 -4.44 7.23 1.68
N ASP A 52 -4.03 6.33 2.58
CA ASP A 52 -4.51 6.27 3.96
C ASP A 52 -3.34 6.15 4.96
N VAL A 53 -3.00 7.29 5.56
CA VAL A 53 -1.97 7.37 6.61
C VAL A 53 -2.52 6.80 7.92
N HIS A 54 -1.80 5.84 8.49
CA HIS A 54 -2.11 5.24 9.79
C HIS A 54 -1.28 5.88 10.92
N GLY A 55 -1.80 5.79 12.15
CA GLY A 55 -1.13 6.31 13.34
C GLY A 55 -1.78 7.57 13.88
N ARG A 56 -2.86 7.43 14.67
CA ARG A 56 -3.50 8.55 15.36
C ARG A 56 -2.81 8.84 16.70
N PRO A 57 -2.76 10.10 17.17
CA PRO A 57 -3.37 11.29 16.56
C PRO A 57 -2.45 11.98 15.52
N TYR A 58 -3.02 12.34 14.37
CA TYR A 58 -2.30 12.89 13.22
C TYR A 58 -1.61 14.22 13.52
N LEU A 59 -2.15 15.04 14.42
CA LEU A 59 -1.53 16.32 14.79
C LEU A 59 -0.11 16.18 15.36
N LEU A 60 0.18 15.08 16.08
CA LEU A 60 1.52 14.84 16.63
C LEU A 60 2.51 14.45 15.52
N TYR A 61 2.04 13.58 14.62
CA TYR A 61 2.81 13.06 13.49
C TYR A 61 3.09 14.15 12.44
N ALA A 62 2.10 14.96 12.10
CA ALA A 62 2.26 16.10 11.20
C ALA A 62 3.22 17.16 11.74
N ALA A 63 3.27 17.37 13.07
CA ALA A 63 4.24 18.28 13.68
C ALA A 63 5.69 17.75 13.61
N GLN A 64 5.87 16.45 13.37
CA GLN A 64 7.16 15.78 13.22
C GLN A 64 7.45 15.40 11.76
N HIS A 65 6.57 15.76 10.81
CA HIS A 65 6.66 15.32 9.41
C HIS A 65 6.90 13.81 9.28
N THR A 66 6.22 13.03 10.13
CA THR A 66 6.42 11.58 10.25
C THR A 66 5.13 10.83 9.95
N ALA A 67 5.18 9.78 9.13
CA ALA A 67 4.10 8.81 8.94
C ALA A 67 4.62 7.39 9.15
N ASP A 68 4.19 6.71 10.21
CA ASP A 68 4.71 5.37 10.57
C ASP A 68 4.37 4.29 9.53
N LEU A 69 3.15 4.35 8.99
CA LEU A 69 2.68 3.45 7.95
C LEU A 69 1.61 4.15 7.12
N SER A 70 1.77 4.12 5.81
CA SER A 70 0.76 4.61 4.86
C SER A 70 0.41 3.49 3.89
N TYR A 71 -0.89 3.22 3.74
CA TYR A 71 -1.41 2.35 2.70
C TYR A 71 -1.77 3.20 1.50
N VAL A 72 -1.34 2.77 0.33
CA VAL A 72 -1.47 3.56 -0.89
C VAL A 72 -2.03 2.66 -1.98
N ASP A 73 -3.25 2.92 -2.39
CA ASP A 73 -3.88 2.19 -3.49
C ASP A 73 -3.41 2.79 -4.81
N LEU A 74 -3.04 1.93 -5.75
CA LEU A 74 -2.66 2.30 -7.12
C LEU A 74 -3.70 1.79 -8.10
N GLU A 75 -3.85 2.48 -9.23
CA GLU A 75 -4.64 1.96 -10.35
C GLU A 75 -4.03 0.63 -10.82
N PRO A 76 -4.79 -0.49 -10.80
CA PRO A 76 -4.25 -1.78 -11.18
C PRO A 76 -3.81 -1.82 -12.65
N ALA A 77 -2.60 -2.32 -12.90
CA ALA A 77 -2.12 -2.58 -14.25
C ALA A 77 -2.96 -3.68 -14.94
N LYS A 78 -2.92 -3.73 -16.28
CA LYS A 78 -3.63 -4.76 -17.04
C LYS A 78 -3.21 -6.17 -16.60
N GLY A 79 -4.19 -7.00 -16.23
CA GLY A 79 -3.96 -8.36 -15.73
C GLY A 79 -3.71 -8.45 -14.22
N THR A 80 -3.87 -7.33 -13.51
CA THR A 80 -3.95 -7.26 -12.04
C THR A 80 -5.31 -6.70 -11.66
N ASN A 81 -5.78 -7.06 -10.47
CA ASN A 81 -7.06 -6.57 -9.93
C ASN A 81 -6.91 -5.69 -8.69
N LYS A 82 -5.73 -5.73 -8.06
CA LYS A 82 -5.38 -4.89 -6.93
C LYS A 82 -3.89 -4.61 -6.96
N ASP A 83 -3.54 -3.36 -6.63
CA ASP A 83 -2.17 -2.92 -6.53
C ASP A 83 -2.07 -1.92 -5.39
N GLN A 84 -1.23 -2.22 -4.40
CA GLN A 84 -1.12 -1.43 -3.19
C GLN A 84 0.33 -1.29 -2.77
N VAL A 85 0.73 -0.08 -2.38
CA VAL A 85 2.03 0.23 -1.82
C VAL A 85 1.89 0.52 -0.33
N LEU A 86 2.83 0.02 0.46
CA LEU A 86 3.03 0.36 1.86
C LEU A 86 4.31 1.18 1.98
N VAL A 87 4.15 2.43 2.44
CA VAL A 87 5.26 3.28 2.84
C VAL A 87 5.48 3.09 4.34
N HIS A 88 6.62 2.52 4.70
CA HIS A 88 7.00 2.30 6.09
C HIS A 88 7.86 3.45 6.59
N HIS A 89 7.42 4.10 7.66
CA HIS A 89 8.14 5.14 8.39
C HIS A 89 8.73 6.22 7.48
N LEU A 90 7.86 7.08 6.97
CA LEU A 90 8.24 8.27 6.21
C LEU A 90 8.60 9.39 7.18
N VAL A 91 9.82 9.93 7.12
CA VAL A 91 10.28 11.08 7.90
C VAL A 91 11.02 12.04 6.98
N ASP A 92 10.60 13.31 6.94
CA ASP A 92 11.24 14.36 6.13
C ASP A 92 11.45 13.96 4.65
N GLY A 93 10.51 13.19 4.09
CA GLY A 93 10.58 12.70 2.70
C GLY A 93 11.45 11.47 2.48
N HIS A 94 11.89 10.80 3.54
CA HIS A 94 12.67 9.56 3.49
C HIS A 94 11.90 8.41 4.13
N ALA A 95 11.79 7.28 3.43
CA ALA A 95 11.13 6.08 3.95
C ALA A 95 12.16 5.02 4.32
N ASP A 96 11.90 4.29 5.41
CA ASP A 96 12.71 3.16 5.82
C ASP A 96 12.53 1.97 4.86
N ARG A 97 11.32 1.76 4.36
CA ARG A 97 11.00 0.66 3.44
C ARG A 97 9.80 0.99 2.57
N LEU A 98 9.85 0.51 1.33
CA LEU A 98 8.76 0.60 0.37
C LEU A 98 8.41 -0.80 -0.13
N THR A 99 7.24 -1.28 0.28
CA THR A 99 6.73 -2.61 -0.08
C THR A 99 5.53 -2.45 -1.00
N ARG A 100 5.39 -3.30 -2.01
CA ARG A 100 4.23 -3.29 -2.92
C ARG A 100 3.61 -4.68 -2.98
N PHE A 101 2.30 -4.72 -2.94
CA PHE A 101 1.47 -5.92 -3.04
C PHE A 101 0.67 -5.83 -4.33
N ILE A 102 0.92 -6.79 -5.22
CA ILE A 102 0.29 -6.84 -6.52
C ILE A 102 -0.53 -8.12 -6.61
N THR A 103 -1.84 -7.99 -6.79
CA THR A 103 -2.73 -9.13 -6.94
C THR A 103 -3.02 -9.36 -8.42
N VAL A 104 -2.52 -10.48 -8.93
CA VAL A 104 -2.74 -10.95 -10.30
C VAL A 104 -3.96 -11.86 -10.33
N ASP A 105 -4.81 -11.71 -11.34
CA ASP A 105 -5.95 -12.60 -11.53
C ASP A 105 -5.50 -14.06 -11.69
N TYR A 106 -6.27 -15.01 -11.17
CA TYR A 106 -6.08 -16.41 -11.50
C TYR A 106 -6.38 -16.68 -12.99
N PRO A 107 -5.83 -17.76 -13.57
CA PRO A 107 -6.39 -18.27 -14.82
C PRO A 107 -7.86 -18.65 -14.60
N SER A 108 -8.69 -18.51 -15.64
CA SER A 108 -10.13 -18.80 -15.56
C SER A 108 -10.39 -20.22 -15.06
N GLY A 109 -11.32 -20.39 -14.14
CA GLY A 109 -11.69 -21.68 -13.56
C GLY A 109 -12.30 -21.53 -12.17
N GLN A 110 -12.72 -22.63 -11.56
CA GLN A 110 -13.08 -22.64 -10.15
C GLN A 110 -11.81 -22.72 -9.31
N VAL A 111 -11.56 -21.68 -8.52
CA VAL A 111 -10.34 -21.57 -7.69
C VAL A 111 -10.67 -21.78 -6.22
N SER A 112 -9.80 -22.52 -5.53
CA SER A 112 -9.80 -22.68 -4.08
C SER A 112 -8.37 -22.59 -3.55
N PRO A 113 -7.98 -21.51 -2.84
CA PRO A 113 -6.66 -21.41 -2.24
C PRO A 113 -6.35 -22.56 -1.28
N VAL A 114 -5.10 -23.03 -1.30
CA VAL A 114 -4.58 -23.96 -0.30
C VAL A 114 -4.08 -23.14 0.88
N LYS A 115 -4.57 -23.44 2.08
CA LYS A 115 -4.23 -22.73 3.32
C LYS A 115 -3.40 -23.62 4.23
N ASN A 116 -2.47 -23.01 4.95
CA ASN A 116 -1.77 -23.64 6.06
C ASN A 116 -2.76 -24.03 7.19
N PRO A 117 -2.35 -24.90 8.14
CA PRO A 117 -3.19 -25.26 9.28
C PRO A 117 -3.65 -24.09 10.16
N ASP A 118 -2.91 -22.98 10.16
CA ASP A 118 -3.25 -21.75 10.88
C ASP A 118 -4.21 -20.83 10.10
N GLY A 119 -4.59 -21.22 8.89
CA GLY A 119 -5.49 -20.47 8.00
C GLY A 119 -4.79 -19.43 7.12
N SER A 120 -3.47 -19.27 7.23
CA SER A 120 -2.70 -18.40 6.32
C SER A 120 -2.68 -18.99 4.90
N TYR A 121 -2.64 -18.11 3.89
CA TYR A 121 -2.51 -18.53 2.50
C TYR A 121 -1.13 -19.13 2.24
N THR A 122 -1.08 -20.12 1.35
CA THR A 122 0.16 -20.65 0.78
C THR A 122 0.35 -20.10 -0.64
N GLU A 123 1.43 -20.47 -1.30
CA GLU A 123 1.67 -20.19 -2.71
C GLU A 123 0.82 -21.06 -3.67
N ALA A 124 -0.02 -21.97 -3.16
CA ALA A 124 -0.76 -22.94 -3.96
C ALA A 124 -2.28 -22.70 -3.94
N ALA A 125 -2.94 -23.04 -5.05
CA ALA A 125 -4.40 -23.11 -5.15
C ALA A 125 -4.84 -24.29 -6.00
N THR A 126 -6.02 -24.83 -5.72
CA THR A 126 -6.69 -25.79 -6.59
C THR A 126 -7.50 -25.04 -7.64
N ILE A 127 -7.24 -25.29 -8.92
CA ILE A 127 -7.94 -24.71 -10.07
C ILE A 127 -8.56 -25.84 -10.88
N ASP A 128 -9.88 -25.86 -10.97
CA ASP A 128 -10.66 -26.91 -11.65
C ASP A 128 -10.29 -28.35 -11.18
N GLY A 129 -9.88 -28.49 -9.92
CA GLY A 129 -9.50 -29.75 -9.29
C GLY A 129 -8.01 -30.13 -9.41
N GLU A 130 -7.19 -29.33 -10.10
CA GLU A 130 -5.74 -29.50 -10.17
C GLU A 130 -5.03 -28.51 -9.24
N GLU A 131 -4.03 -28.98 -8.49
CA GLU A 131 -3.20 -28.10 -7.66
C GLU A 131 -2.18 -27.35 -8.53
N VAL A 132 -2.15 -26.04 -8.37
CA VAL A 132 -1.24 -25.12 -9.05
C VAL A 132 -0.42 -24.37 -8.02
N THR A 133 0.90 -24.44 -8.15
CA THR A 133 1.86 -23.70 -7.32
C THR A 133 2.30 -22.44 -8.04
N PHE A 134 2.16 -21.30 -7.38
CA PHE A 134 2.58 -20.00 -7.88
C PHE A 134 3.97 -19.64 -7.37
N SER A 135 4.71 -18.91 -8.19
CA SER A 135 5.98 -18.29 -7.80
C SER A 135 6.16 -17.01 -8.58
N ALA A 136 7.09 -16.17 -8.16
CA ALA A 136 7.40 -14.94 -8.87
C ALA A 136 8.91 -14.69 -8.83
N ARG A 137 9.40 -13.97 -9.84
CA ARG A 137 10.80 -13.56 -9.93
C ARG A 137 10.91 -12.19 -10.57
N THR A 138 11.98 -11.49 -10.24
CA THR A 138 12.34 -10.22 -10.83
C THR A 138 13.60 -10.36 -11.65
N ASP A 139 13.57 -9.87 -12.89
CA ASP A 139 14.74 -9.79 -13.77
C ASP A 139 15.02 -8.32 -14.10
N HIS A 140 16.29 -7.92 -14.00
CA HIS A 140 16.71 -6.57 -14.36
C HIS A 140 16.63 -6.40 -15.88
N CYS A 141 15.99 -5.33 -16.33
CA CYS A 141 15.91 -5.00 -17.75
C CYS A 141 17.13 -4.16 -18.13
N GLU A 142 18.23 -4.78 -18.59
CA GLU A 142 19.31 -4.02 -19.21
C GLU A 142 18.87 -3.49 -20.59
N GLY A 143 18.78 -2.17 -20.74
CA GLY A 143 18.81 -1.49 -22.03
C GLY A 143 17.59 -1.65 -22.93
N THR A 144 16.69 -0.67 -22.87
CA THR A 144 16.14 -0.10 -24.11
C THR A 144 16.55 1.37 -24.19
N ASP A 145 16.62 1.94 -25.39
CA ASP A 145 17.19 3.26 -25.74
C ASP A 145 16.61 4.48 -25.00
N HIS A 146 15.85 4.31 -23.91
CA HIS A 146 15.16 5.32 -23.13
C HIS A 146 15.51 5.35 -21.63
N GLY A 147 16.58 4.67 -21.18
CA GLY A 147 17.17 4.93 -19.86
C GLY A 147 16.30 4.59 -18.64
N ASP A 148 15.28 3.74 -18.80
CA ASP A 148 14.47 3.25 -17.68
C ASP A 148 15.14 2.02 -17.03
N ASP A 149 15.72 2.21 -15.84
CA ASP A 149 16.25 1.16 -14.96
C ASP A 149 15.12 0.37 -14.27
N GLY A 150 14.19 -0.14 -15.07
CA GLY A 150 13.04 -0.92 -14.61
C GLY A 150 13.41 -2.38 -14.30
N THR A 151 12.54 -3.04 -13.52
CA THR A 151 12.64 -4.48 -13.28
C THR A 151 11.40 -5.17 -13.82
N ARG A 152 11.58 -6.24 -14.58
CA ARG A 152 10.47 -7.06 -15.04
C ARG A 152 10.09 -8.04 -13.94
N LEU A 153 8.85 -7.96 -13.48
CA LEU A 153 8.24 -8.97 -12.62
C LEU A 153 7.59 -10.04 -13.50
N GLU A 154 7.89 -11.31 -13.22
CA GLU A 154 7.24 -12.46 -13.83
C GLU A 154 6.57 -13.30 -12.74
N VAL A 155 5.28 -13.59 -12.93
CA VAL A 155 4.51 -14.51 -12.10
C VAL A 155 4.35 -15.81 -12.87
N LEU A 156 4.64 -16.93 -12.21
CA LEU A 156 4.68 -18.26 -12.79
C LEU A 156 3.61 -19.14 -12.12
N ALA A 157 2.93 -19.97 -12.92
CA ALA A 157 2.06 -21.05 -12.47
C ALA A 157 2.66 -22.39 -12.90
N ASN A 158 3.03 -23.25 -11.94
CA ASN A 158 3.75 -24.50 -12.20
C ASN A 158 5.01 -24.30 -13.10
N GLY A 159 5.73 -23.19 -12.88
CA GLY A 159 6.94 -22.81 -13.61
C GLY A 159 6.70 -22.23 -15.02
N ARG A 160 5.44 -22.09 -15.45
CA ARG A 160 5.08 -21.45 -16.74
C ARG A 160 4.67 -20.01 -16.51
N GLN A 161 5.04 -19.13 -17.44
CA GLN A 161 4.64 -17.71 -17.35
C GLN A 161 3.12 -17.58 -17.32
N HIS A 162 2.63 -16.95 -16.26
CA HIS A 162 1.22 -16.62 -16.03
C HIS A 162 0.96 -15.14 -16.29
N SER A 163 1.77 -14.27 -15.69
CA SER A 163 1.68 -12.83 -15.87
C SER A 163 3.06 -12.18 -15.89
N THR A 164 3.15 -10.99 -16.49
CA THR A 164 4.37 -10.18 -16.48
C THR A 164 4.04 -8.69 -16.47
N MET A 165 4.87 -7.92 -15.79
CA MET A 165 4.78 -6.45 -15.78
C MET A 165 6.14 -5.81 -15.55
N THR A 166 6.26 -4.54 -15.92
CA THR A 166 7.43 -3.73 -15.62
C THR A 166 7.17 -2.91 -14.36
N LEU A 167 8.08 -3.03 -13.40
CA LEU A 167 8.10 -2.21 -12.20
C LEU A 167 8.90 -0.93 -12.49
N PRO A 168 8.50 0.21 -11.90
CA PRO A 168 9.13 1.50 -12.16
C PRO A 168 10.59 1.55 -11.66
N ARG A 169 10.95 0.67 -10.73
CA ARG A 169 12.26 0.65 -10.07
C ARG A 169 12.70 -0.77 -9.76
N THR A 170 13.95 -0.91 -9.37
CA THR A 170 14.53 -2.19 -8.94
C THR A 170 13.88 -2.71 -7.67
N ALA A 171 13.44 -3.96 -7.69
CA ALA A 171 12.75 -4.60 -6.58
C ALA A 171 13.04 -6.10 -6.52
N GLU A 172 12.85 -6.67 -5.33
CA GLU A 172 12.99 -8.09 -5.05
C GLU A 172 11.66 -8.68 -4.63
N VAL A 173 11.36 -9.90 -5.11
CA VAL A 173 10.22 -10.67 -4.62
C VAL A 173 10.50 -11.14 -3.19
N ARG A 174 9.59 -10.81 -2.28
CA ARG A 174 9.64 -11.25 -0.87
C ARG A 174 8.76 -12.47 -0.62
N ALA A 175 7.56 -12.46 -1.17
CA ALA A 175 6.59 -13.55 -0.98
C ALA A 175 5.62 -13.66 -2.15
N VAL A 176 5.05 -14.86 -2.30
CA VAL A 176 3.93 -15.13 -3.20
C VAL A 176 2.89 -15.94 -2.44
N SER A 177 1.64 -15.51 -2.51
CA SER A 177 0.52 -16.14 -1.83
C SER A 177 -0.69 -16.22 -2.75
N ALA A 178 -1.28 -17.40 -2.87
CA ALA A 178 -2.54 -17.61 -3.55
C ALA A 178 -3.69 -17.19 -2.60
N GLY A 179 -4.23 -15.99 -2.80
CA GLY A 179 -5.34 -15.43 -2.01
C GLY A 179 -6.72 -15.79 -2.57
N ASP A 180 -7.78 -15.37 -1.88
CA ASP A 180 -9.15 -15.62 -2.34
C ASP A 180 -9.49 -14.82 -3.63
N ASP A 181 -8.89 -13.64 -3.81
CA ASP A 181 -9.16 -12.73 -4.94
C ASP A 181 -8.11 -12.79 -6.05
N GLY A 182 -7.06 -13.60 -5.90
CA GLY A 182 -5.97 -13.68 -6.88
C GLY A 182 -4.64 -14.11 -6.26
N VAL A 183 -3.59 -14.13 -7.08
CA VAL A 183 -2.21 -14.41 -6.66
C VAL A 183 -1.58 -13.09 -6.22
N ILE A 184 -1.28 -13.00 -4.93
CA ILE A 184 -0.66 -11.84 -4.30
C ILE A 184 0.86 -12.01 -4.38
N VAL A 185 1.53 -11.03 -4.96
CA VAL A 185 3.00 -10.95 -4.98
C VAL A 185 3.42 -9.77 -4.12
N GLU A 186 4.22 -10.06 -3.11
CA GLU A 186 4.88 -9.03 -2.30
C GLU A 186 6.27 -8.78 -2.87
N ILE A 187 6.54 -7.52 -3.20
CA ILE A 187 7.85 -7.05 -3.60
C ILE A 187 8.33 -5.94 -2.66
N GLU A 188 9.63 -5.81 -2.56
CA GLU A 188 10.29 -4.73 -1.82
C GLU A 188 11.25 -4.01 -2.76
N TYR A 189 11.12 -2.69 -2.84
CA TYR A 189 12.03 -1.89 -3.66
C TYR A 189 13.42 -1.83 -3.00
N ALA A 190 14.46 -2.01 -3.82
CA ALA A 190 15.84 -2.09 -3.34
C ALA A 190 16.32 -0.78 -2.69
N ASP A 191 15.87 0.35 -3.23
CA ASP A 191 16.06 1.67 -2.62
C ASP A 191 14.69 2.27 -2.29
N PRO A 192 14.33 2.41 -1.01
CA PRO A 192 13.08 3.05 -0.63
C PRO A 192 13.13 4.57 -0.84
N ASN A 193 14.30 5.18 -1.02
CA ASN A 193 14.40 6.61 -1.28
C ASN A 193 14.39 6.87 -2.78
N CYS A 194 13.69 7.94 -3.17
CA CYS A 194 13.39 8.23 -4.57
C CYS A 194 13.90 9.62 -5.01
N ARG A 195 14.74 10.25 -4.18
CA ARG A 195 15.34 11.55 -4.41
C ARG A 195 16.86 11.46 -4.30
#